data_AF-A0A968XJF6-F1
#
_entry.id   AF-A0A968XJF6-F1
#
_cell.length_a   1.000
_cell.length_b   1.000
_cell.length_c   1.000
_cell.angle_alpha   90.00
_cell.angle_beta   90.00
_cell.angle_gamma   90.00
#
_symmetry.space_group_name_H-M   'P 1'
#
loop_
_entity.id
_entity.type
_entity.pdbx_description
1 polymer ?
#
loop_
_entity_poly.entity_id
_entity_poly.type
_entity_poly.pdbx_seq_one_letter_code
_entity_poly.pdbx_strand_id
1 'polypeptide(L)'
;MAILDGQKLAVYLIYIVPFYLALFGIWFGYLWEKKWLPRPLLALGLSGFLLLGIGGIALRCRQNTYSNYYAPTIEFLNQNASENDTIMGGPETRFALKDFRNHLADGAFGYHTGKRPIFIIYDPGTEDSWRDSRIYFPEFYEYLPRMLNEEYQVVYENTAYKIYKKK
;
A
#
# COMPACT_ATOMS: atom_id res chain seq x y z
N MET A 1 16.79 9.30 17.50
CA MET A 1 16.38 7.96 17.03
C MET A 1 15.86 8.03 15.59
N ALA A 2 16.71 8.39 14.62
CA ALA A 2 16.32 8.50 13.20
C ALA A 2 17.30 7.79 12.25
N ILE A 3 18.37 7.17 12.80
CA ILE A 3 19.42 6.50 12.03
C ILE A 3 19.21 4.96 12.04
N LEU A 4 18.44 4.44 12.99
CA LEU A 4 18.10 3.01 13.14
C LEU A 4 16.67 2.68 12.73
N ASP A 5 15.87 3.68 12.35
CA ASP A 5 14.55 3.43 11.80
C ASP A 5 14.71 3.09 10.32
N GLY A 6 14.82 1.80 10.05
CA GLY A 6 14.96 1.22 8.70
C GLY A 6 13.72 1.39 7.83
N GLN A 7 12.65 1.99 8.33
CA GLN A 7 11.48 2.33 7.52
C GLN A 7 11.70 3.65 6.77
N LYS A 8 12.70 3.69 5.88
CA LYS A 8 12.63 4.64 4.75
C LYS A 8 11.48 4.18 3.85
N LEU A 9 10.26 4.55 4.24
CA LEU A 9 9.07 4.36 3.42
C LEU A 9 9.40 4.86 2.01
N ALA A 10 9.08 4.05 0.99
CA ALA A 10 9.35 4.37 -0.40
C ALA A 10 8.81 5.76 -0.82
N VAL A 11 7.86 6.30 -0.07
CA VAL A 11 7.33 7.67 -0.19
C VAL A 11 8.43 8.75 -0.14
N TYR A 12 9.51 8.54 0.60
CA TYR A 12 10.62 9.51 0.68
C TYR A 12 11.53 9.49 -0.54
N LEU A 13 11.44 8.48 -1.40
CA LEU A 13 12.24 8.41 -2.62
C LEU A 13 11.95 9.61 -3.54
N ILE A 14 10.74 10.18 -3.49
CA ILE A 14 10.38 11.35 -4.28
C ILE A 14 11.32 12.55 -4.06
N TYR A 15 11.91 12.68 -2.86
CA TYR A 15 12.81 13.78 -2.53
C TYR A 15 14.23 13.55 -3.02
N ILE A 16 14.68 12.29 -3.14
CA ILE A 16 16.08 11.98 -3.45
C ILE A 16 16.28 11.56 -4.91
N VAL A 17 15.29 10.90 -5.51
CA VAL A 17 15.37 10.36 -6.88
C VAL A 17 15.72 11.44 -7.91
N PRO A 18 15.13 12.66 -7.89
CA PRO A 18 15.51 13.71 -8.85
C PRO A 18 17.00 14.08 -8.79
N PHE A 19 17.58 14.13 -7.58
CA PHE A 19 19.01 14.41 -7.40
C PHE A 19 19.88 13.29 -7.98
N TYR A 20 19.52 12.03 -7.72
CA TYR A 20 20.25 10.90 -8.30
C TYR A 20 20.13 10.84 -9.82
N LEU A 21 18.97 11.17 -10.39
CA LEU A 21 18.78 11.25 -11.85
C LEU A 21 19.64 12.36 -12.47
N ALA A 22 19.75 13.53 -11.82
CA ALA A 22 20.61 14.61 -12.28
C ALA A 22 22.10 14.22 -12.28
N LEU A 23 22.58 13.63 -11.17
CA LEU A 23 23.96 13.14 -11.07
C LEU A 23 24.24 12.03 -12.09
N PHE A 24 23.29 11.11 -12.28
CA PHE A 24 23.40 10.06 -13.30
C PHE A 24 23.49 10.65 -14.71
N GLY A 25 22.71 11.68 -15.03
CA GLY A 25 22.77 12.38 -16.32
C GLY A 25 24.12 13.04 -16.58
N ILE A 26 24.68 13.73 -15.59
CA ILE A 26 26.01 14.36 -15.67
C ILE A 26 27.10 13.29 -15.89
N TRP A 27 27.07 12.23 -15.09
CA TRP A 27 28.03 11.12 -15.19
C TRP A 27 27.95 10.42 -16.56
N PHE A 28 26.73 10.18 -17.05
CA PHE A 28 26.51 9.58 -18.36
C PHE A 28 27.02 10.48 -19.49
N GLY A 29 26.74 11.79 -19.44
CA GLY A 29 27.24 12.77 -20.41
C GLY A 29 28.77 12.79 -20.46
N TYR A 30 29.42 12.79 -19.29
CA TYR A 30 30.88 12.73 -19.17
C TYR A 30 31.47 11.46 -19.81
N LEU A 31 30.87 10.29 -19.57
CA LEU A 31 31.31 9.03 -20.18
C LEU A 31 31.15 9.04 -21.71
N TRP A 32 30.08 9.66 -22.20
CA TRP A 32 29.79 9.77 -23.62
C TRP A 32 30.81 10.65 -24.37
N GLU A 33 31.20 11.77 -23.77
CA GLU A 33 32.19 12.70 -24.33
C GLU A 33 33.60 12.13 -24.30
N LYS A 34 34.01 11.54 -23.17
CA LYS A 34 35.39 11.05 -22.97
C LYS A 34 35.69 9.75 -23.73
N LYS A 35 34.69 9.17 -24.40
CA LYS A 35 34.75 7.89 -25.16
C LYS A 35 35.36 6.74 -24.35
N TRP A 36 35.20 6.77 -23.03
CA TRP A 36 35.80 5.78 -22.13
C TRP A 36 35.17 4.39 -22.33
N LEU A 37 33.92 4.35 -22.80
CA LEU A 37 33.24 3.17 -23.31
C LEU A 37 32.75 3.41 -24.74
N PRO A 38 32.60 2.35 -25.56
CA PRO A 38 31.98 2.47 -26.87
C PRO A 38 30.53 2.96 -26.74
N ARG A 39 30.20 4.01 -27.50
CA ARG A 39 28.86 4.63 -27.57
C ARG A 39 27.68 3.64 -27.69
N PRO A 40 27.72 2.58 -28.52
CA PRO A 40 26.60 1.64 -28.59
C PRO A 40 26.35 0.91 -27.27
N LEU A 41 27.40 0.61 -26.49
CA LEU A 41 27.26 -0.06 -25.20
C LEU A 41 26.61 0.87 -24.17
N LEU A 42 27.00 2.15 -24.15
CA LEU A 42 26.37 3.17 -23.31
C LEU A 42 24.90 3.38 -23.68
N ALA A 43 24.59 3.45 -24.98
CA ALA A 43 23.23 3.59 -25.48
C ALA A 43 22.36 2.38 -25.12
N LEU A 44 22.90 1.16 -25.21
CA LEU A 44 22.20 -0.06 -24.82
C LEU A 44 21.91 -0.09 -23.32
N GLY A 45 22.88 0.30 -22.48
CA GLY A 45 22.69 0.40 -21.03
C GLY A 45 21.61 1.41 -20.66
N LEU A 46 21.64 2.61 -21.25
CA LEU A 46 20.61 3.62 -21.03
C LEU A 46 19.23 3.15 -21.51
N SER A 47 19.17 2.51 -22.67
CA SER A 47 17.92 1.96 -23.21
C SER A 47 17.34 0.89 -22.27
N GLY A 48 18.18 -0.02 -21.76
CA GLY A 48 17.77 -1.02 -20.78
C GLY A 48 17.22 -0.39 -19.50
N PHE A 49 17.89 0.64 -18.97
CA PHE A 49 17.43 1.38 -17.80
C PHE A 49 16.05 2.02 -18.01
N LEU A 50 15.85 2.68 -19.16
CA LEU A 50 14.56 3.29 -19.50
C LEU A 50 13.46 2.24 -19.69
N LEU A 51 13.76 1.14 -20.39
CA LEU A 51 12.81 0.05 -20.61
C LEU A 51 12.36 -0.62 -19.31
N LEU A 52 13.25 -0.76 -18.32
CA LEU A 52 12.86 -1.25 -17.00
C LEU A 52 11.86 -0.32 -16.31
N GLY A 53 12.10 0.99 -16.35
CA GLY A 53 11.17 1.98 -15.80
C GLY A 53 9.80 1.97 -16.49
N ILE A 54 9.81 1.98 -17.83
CA ILE A 54 8.59 1.91 -18.65
C ILE A 54 7.85 0.59 -18.41
N GLY A 55 8.56 -0.53 -18.36
CA GLY A 55 7.98 -1.84 -18.10
C GLY A 55 7.29 -1.92 -16.74
N GLY A 56 7.89 -1.32 -15.70
CA GLY A 56 7.27 -1.21 -14.39
C GLY A 56 5.98 -0.40 -14.40
N ILE A 57 5.97 0.75 -15.08
CA ILE A 57 4.76 1.58 -15.25
C ILE A 57 3.69 0.83 -16.04
N ALA A 58 4.06 0.22 -17.17
CA ALA A 58 3.16 -0.54 -18.02
C ALA A 58 2.53 -1.72 -17.26
N LEU A 59 3.31 -2.43 -16.43
CA LEU A 59 2.82 -3.50 -15.58
C LEU A 59 1.78 -2.98 -14.58
N ARG A 60 2.04 -1.85 -13.91
CA ARG A 60 1.09 -1.23 -12.97
C ARG A 60 -0.20 -0.78 -13.66
N CYS A 61 -0.09 -0.13 -14.82
CA CYS A 61 -1.24 0.24 -15.64
C CYS A 61 -2.06 -0.98 -16.05
N ARG A 62 -1.39 -2.08 -16.44
CA ARG A 62 -2.06 -3.34 -16.80
C ARG A 62 -2.74 -3.99 -15.60
N GLN A 63 -2.11 -3.99 -14.43
CA GLN A 63 -2.69 -4.52 -13.20
C GLN A 63 -3.94 -3.74 -12.77
N ASN A 64 -3.96 -2.43 -13.01
CA ASN A 64 -5.06 -1.52 -12.69
C ASN A 64 -5.73 -1.86 -11.35
N THR A 65 -4.91 -1.95 -10.29
CA THR A 65 -5.36 -2.41 -8.97
C THR A 65 -6.46 -1.54 -8.38
N TYR A 66 -6.52 -0.26 -8.78
CA TYR A 66 -7.60 0.64 -8.43
C TYR A 66 -8.95 0.13 -8.94
N SER A 67 -9.11 -0.03 -10.27
CA SER A 67 -10.39 -0.48 -10.83
C SER A 67 -10.69 -1.95 -10.55
N ASN A 68 -9.66 -2.79 -10.47
CA ASN A 68 -9.85 -4.23 -10.35
C ASN A 68 -10.09 -4.69 -8.91
N TYR A 69 -9.57 -3.97 -7.91
CA TYR A 69 -9.63 -4.40 -6.51
C TYR A 69 -10.22 -3.34 -5.58
N TYR A 70 -9.65 -2.13 -5.55
CA TYR A 70 -10.08 -1.10 -4.60
C TYR A 70 -11.51 -0.61 -4.86
N ALA A 71 -11.81 -0.22 -6.10
CA ALA A 71 -13.12 0.34 -6.44
C ALA A 71 -14.27 -0.67 -6.19
N PRO A 72 -14.15 -1.96 -6.56
CA PRO A 72 -15.15 -2.97 -6.21
C PRO A 72 -15.31 -3.18 -4.69
N THR A 73 -14.22 -3.13 -3.91
CA THR A 73 -14.28 -3.20 -2.43
C THR A 73 -15.08 -2.04 -1.84
N ILE A 74 -14.83 -0.82 -2.31
CA ILE A 74 -15.57 0.37 -1.87
C ILE A 74 -17.03 0.31 -2.31
N GLU A 75 -17.28 -0.12 -3.55
CA GLU A 75 -18.63 -0.24 -4.09
C GLU A 75 -19.47 -1.23 -3.27
N PHE A 76 -18.88 -2.37 -2.89
CA PHE A 76 -19.53 -3.32 -1.98
C PHE A 76 -19.95 -2.65 -0.66
N LEU A 77 -19.07 -1.86 -0.03
CA LEU A 77 -19.39 -1.17 1.21
C LEU A 77 -20.48 -0.12 1.03
N ASN A 78 -20.43 0.65 -0.06
CA ASN A 78 -21.44 1.65 -0.39
C ASN A 78 -22.83 1.04 -0.62
N GLN A 79 -22.90 -0.21 -1.06
CA GLN A 79 -24.16 -0.93 -1.28
C GLN A 79 -24.66 -1.67 -0.03
N ASN A 80 -23.77 -2.08 0.87
CA ASN A 80 -24.10 -2.99 1.97
C ASN A 80 -24.02 -2.39 3.37
N ALA A 81 -23.39 -1.22 3.52
CA ALA A 81 -23.32 -0.50 4.79
C ALA A 81 -24.46 0.52 4.91
N SER A 82 -25.04 0.60 6.10
CA SER A 82 -26.04 1.61 6.46
C SER A 82 -25.37 2.93 6.83
N GLU A 83 -26.10 4.06 6.80
CA GLU A 83 -25.57 5.39 7.17
C GLU A 83 -25.03 5.47 8.61
N ASN A 84 -25.48 4.58 9.49
CA ASN A 84 -25.01 4.53 10.89
C ASN A 84 -23.95 3.43 11.13
N ASP A 85 -23.63 2.62 10.12
CA ASP A 85 -22.65 1.55 10.26
C ASP A 85 -21.24 2.13 10.21
N THR A 86 -20.44 1.83 11.23
CA THR A 86 -19.02 2.20 11.24
C THR A 86 -18.19 1.18 10.47
N ILE A 87 -17.27 1.68 9.64
CA ILE A 87 -16.37 0.93 8.77
C ILE A 87 -14.94 1.29 9.16
N MET A 88 -14.16 0.31 9.56
CA MET A 88 -12.75 0.50 9.93
C MET A 88 -11.83 0.01 8.83
N GLY A 89 -10.79 0.78 8.53
CA GLY A 89 -9.81 0.45 7.50
C GLY A 89 -8.78 1.56 7.34
N GLY A 90 -7.88 1.41 6.36
CA GLY A 90 -6.90 2.44 6.03
C GLY A 90 -7.55 3.81 5.76
N PRO A 91 -6.86 4.92 6.08
CA PRO A 91 -7.40 6.27 5.96
C PRO A 91 -7.81 6.66 4.52
N GLU A 92 -7.21 6.02 3.51
CA GLU A 92 -7.53 6.22 2.10
C GLU A 92 -8.94 5.76 1.73
N THR A 93 -9.50 4.78 2.43
CA THR A 93 -10.87 4.29 2.16
C THR A 93 -11.94 5.34 2.46
N ARG A 94 -11.66 6.24 3.41
CA ARG A 94 -12.55 7.34 3.79
C ARG A 94 -13.01 8.19 2.62
N PHE A 95 -12.14 8.43 1.64
CA PHE A 95 -12.41 9.36 0.54
C PHE A 95 -13.31 8.80 -0.55
N ALA A 96 -13.50 7.48 -0.60
CA ALA A 96 -14.31 6.82 -1.62
C ALA A 96 -15.65 6.29 -1.07
N LEU A 97 -15.81 6.26 0.26
CA LEU A 97 -17.09 5.93 0.90
C LEU A 97 -18.11 7.05 0.65
N LYS A 98 -19.37 6.64 0.43
CA LYS A 98 -20.49 7.57 0.20
C LYS A 98 -20.77 8.47 1.40
N ASP A 99 -20.63 7.96 2.62
CA ASP A 99 -20.68 8.75 3.85
C ASP A 99 -19.32 8.75 4.55
N PHE A 100 -18.68 9.92 4.55
CA PHE A 100 -17.39 10.17 5.18
C PHE A 100 -17.37 9.95 6.70
N ARG A 101 -18.53 9.96 7.35
CA ARG A 101 -18.67 9.81 8.81
C ARG A 101 -18.62 8.35 9.24
N ASN A 102 -18.86 7.42 8.33
CA ASN A 102 -18.83 5.98 8.60
C ASN A 102 -17.40 5.47 8.80
N HIS A 103 -16.41 6.19 8.31
CA HIS A 103 -15.02 5.76 8.40
C HIS A 103 -14.44 5.94 9.82
N LEU A 104 -13.83 4.87 10.32
CA LEU A 104 -13.11 4.82 11.57
C LEU A 104 -11.65 4.43 11.30
N ALA A 105 -10.74 5.39 11.42
CA ALA A 105 -9.30 5.14 11.36
C ALA A 105 -8.80 4.61 12.70
N ASP A 106 -8.48 3.31 12.78
CA ASP A 106 -7.80 2.69 13.92
C ASP A 106 -6.89 1.56 13.41
N GLY A 107 -5.59 1.85 13.29
CA GLY A 107 -4.60 0.88 12.80
C GLY A 107 -4.32 -0.27 13.76
N ALA A 108 -4.78 -0.18 15.02
CA ALA A 108 -4.68 -1.26 16.00
C ALA A 108 -5.97 -2.10 16.07
N PHE A 109 -6.93 -1.85 15.16
CA PHE A 109 -8.18 -2.61 15.04
C PHE A 109 -8.90 -2.82 16.37
N GLY A 110 -8.98 -1.76 17.19
CA GLY A 110 -9.64 -1.79 18.48
C GLY A 110 -8.85 -2.42 19.62
N TYR A 111 -7.57 -2.80 19.43
CA TYR A 111 -6.75 -3.40 20.50
C TYR A 111 -6.64 -2.47 21.72
N HIS A 112 -6.37 -1.18 21.50
CA HIS A 112 -6.27 -0.19 22.58
C HIS A 112 -7.61 0.47 22.91
N THR A 113 -8.48 0.63 21.92
CA THR A 113 -9.69 1.45 22.05
C THR A 113 -10.94 0.65 22.41
N GLY A 114 -10.91 -0.67 22.23
CA GLY A 114 -12.07 -1.55 22.37
C GLY A 114 -13.16 -1.34 21.31
N LYS A 115 -12.92 -0.48 20.31
CA LYS A 115 -13.91 -0.21 19.26
C LYS A 115 -14.17 -1.47 18.44
N ARG A 116 -15.44 -1.70 18.09
CA ARG A 116 -15.92 -2.84 17.30
C ARG A 116 -16.83 -2.36 16.17
N PRO A 117 -16.27 -2.05 15.00
CA PRO A 117 -17.02 -1.57 13.87
C PRO A 117 -17.92 -2.66 13.28
N ILE A 118 -18.91 -2.28 12.48
CA ILE A 118 -19.75 -3.25 11.76
C ILE A 118 -18.95 -3.90 10.63
N PHE A 119 -18.12 -3.12 9.95
CA PHE A 119 -17.24 -3.61 8.89
C PHE A 119 -15.77 -3.31 9.20
N ILE A 120 -14.89 -4.26 8.85
CA ILE A 120 -13.44 -4.08 8.84
C ILE A 120 -12.94 -4.38 7.43
N ILE A 121 -12.16 -3.46 6.88
CA ILE A 121 -11.42 -3.61 5.64
C ILE A 121 -10.04 -4.13 6.01
N TYR A 122 -9.72 -5.31 5.50
CA TYR A 122 -8.42 -5.94 5.65
C TYR A 122 -7.71 -5.87 4.29
N ASP A 123 -6.70 -5.02 4.21
CA ASP A 123 -5.95 -4.71 3.00
C ASP A 123 -4.50 -5.24 3.07
N PRO A 124 -3.69 -5.11 2.00
CA PRO A 124 -2.31 -5.59 2.03
C PRO A 124 -1.43 -4.89 3.06
N GLY A 125 -1.70 -3.62 3.37
CA GLY A 125 -0.95 -2.88 4.39
C GLY A 125 -1.25 -3.38 5.80
N THR A 126 -2.49 -3.81 6.04
CA THR A 126 -2.93 -4.46 7.27
C THR A 126 -2.24 -5.82 7.43
N GLU A 127 -2.20 -6.64 6.37
CA GLU A 127 -1.48 -7.91 6.36
C GLU A 127 0.01 -7.73 6.69
N ASP A 128 0.68 -6.78 6.03
CA ASP A 128 2.09 -6.50 6.28
C ASP A 128 2.33 -6.01 7.71
N SER A 129 1.48 -5.08 8.20
CA SER A 129 1.58 -4.57 9.58
C SER A 129 1.34 -5.66 10.62
N TRP A 130 0.37 -6.55 10.39
CA TRP A 130 0.13 -7.70 11.24
C TRP A 130 1.33 -8.65 11.21
N ARG A 131 1.87 -9.00 10.04
CA ARG A 131 3.06 -9.88 9.95
C ARG A 131 4.28 -9.30 10.66
N ASP A 132 4.53 -8.00 10.51
CA ASP A 132 5.63 -7.30 11.17
C ASP A 132 5.44 -7.22 12.69
N SER A 133 4.18 -7.14 13.16
CA SER A 133 3.87 -7.14 14.60
C SER A 133 4.35 -8.39 15.32
N ARG A 134 4.59 -9.52 14.65
CA ARG A 134 5.19 -10.70 15.27
C ARG A 134 6.51 -10.40 15.99
N ILE A 135 7.29 -9.46 15.47
CA ILE A 135 8.59 -9.07 16.03
C ILE A 135 8.43 -7.88 16.98
N TYR A 136 7.68 -6.86 16.56
CA TYR A 136 7.65 -5.57 17.24
C TYR A 136 6.50 -5.41 18.24
N PHE A 137 5.44 -6.21 18.10
CA PHE A 137 4.25 -6.16 18.94
C PHE A 137 3.47 -7.50 18.96
N PRO A 138 4.02 -8.55 19.61
CA PRO A 138 3.49 -9.91 19.54
C PRO A 138 2.04 -10.06 20.05
N GLU A 139 1.61 -9.20 20.98
CA GLU A 139 0.25 -9.22 21.50
C GLU A 139 -0.78 -8.87 20.42
N PHE A 140 -0.44 -7.95 19.51
CA PHE A 140 -1.29 -7.63 18.36
C PHE A 140 -1.31 -8.76 17.33
N TYR A 141 -0.17 -9.43 17.12
CA TYR A 141 -0.06 -10.59 16.24
C TYR A 141 -1.05 -11.69 16.62
N GLU A 142 -1.22 -11.94 17.92
CA GLU A 142 -2.16 -12.93 18.45
C GLU A 142 -3.61 -12.42 18.57
N TYR A 143 -3.78 -11.10 18.74
CA TYR A 143 -5.09 -10.47 18.91
C TYR A 143 -5.89 -10.42 17.61
N LEU A 144 -5.29 -9.87 16.53
CA LEU A 144 -6.01 -9.57 15.30
C LEU A 144 -6.72 -10.80 14.69
N PRO A 145 -6.03 -11.92 14.42
CA PRO A 145 -6.66 -13.10 13.83
C PRO A 145 -7.71 -13.70 14.75
N ARG A 146 -7.49 -13.67 16.07
CA ARG A 146 -8.46 -14.16 17.06
C ARG A 146 -9.75 -13.34 17.02
N MET A 147 -9.63 -12.03 17.11
CA MET A 147 -10.77 -11.10 17.06
C MET A 147 -11.54 -11.24 15.74
N LEU A 148 -10.84 -11.31 14.61
CA LEU A 148 -11.49 -11.51 13.31
C LEU A 148 -12.21 -12.86 13.21
N ASN A 149 -11.64 -13.94 13.75
CA ASN A 149 -12.26 -15.27 13.70
C ASN A 149 -13.45 -15.41 14.67
N GLU A 150 -13.34 -14.82 15.86
CA GLU A 150 -14.36 -14.94 16.92
C GLU A 150 -15.54 -14.00 16.66
N GLU A 151 -15.28 -12.73 16.36
CA GLU A 151 -16.31 -11.68 16.33
C GLU A 151 -16.81 -11.33 14.91
N TYR A 152 -16.08 -11.74 13.85
CA TYR A 152 -16.37 -11.35 12.48
C TYR A 152 -16.48 -12.54 11.52
N GLN A 153 -17.08 -12.28 10.36
CA GLN A 153 -17.15 -13.21 9.23
C GLN A 153 -16.80 -12.48 7.94
N VAL A 154 -16.13 -13.17 7.01
CA VAL A 154 -15.80 -12.60 5.70
C VAL A 154 -17.09 -12.52 4.87
N VAL A 155 -17.41 -11.33 4.37
CA VAL A 155 -18.60 -11.07 3.52
C VAL A 155 -18.24 -10.67 2.10
N TYR A 156 -16.98 -10.28 1.87
CA TYR A 156 -16.45 -9.98 0.55
C TYR A 156 -14.95 -10.24 0.55
N GLU A 157 -14.45 -10.78 -0.55
CA GLU A 157 -13.03 -11.03 -0.75
C GLU A 157 -12.67 -10.87 -2.24
N ASN A 158 -11.55 -10.20 -2.49
CA ASN A 158 -10.88 -10.21 -3.78
C ASN A 158 -9.37 -10.46 -3.56
N THR A 159 -8.58 -10.41 -4.64
CA THR A 159 -7.15 -10.70 -4.58
C THR A 159 -6.35 -9.84 -3.59
N ALA A 160 -6.81 -8.62 -3.28
CA ALA A 160 -6.08 -7.69 -2.42
C ALA A 160 -6.81 -7.35 -1.11
N TYR A 161 -8.13 -7.45 -1.07
CA TYR A 161 -8.94 -6.98 0.06
C TYR A 161 -9.88 -8.06 0.57
N LYS A 162 -10.07 -8.10 1.88
CA LYS A 162 -11.16 -8.80 2.56
C LYS A 162 -12.00 -7.79 3.32
N ILE A 163 -13.31 -8.00 3.33
CA ILE A 163 -14.24 -7.28 4.19
C ILE A 163 -14.81 -8.25 5.20
N TYR A 164 -14.57 -7.94 6.45
CA TYR A 164 -15.12 -8.63 7.60
C TYR A 164 -16.35 -7.86 8.08
N LYS A 165 -17.47 -8.56 8.27
CA LYS A 165 -18.67 -8.04 8.92
C LYS A 165 -18.79 -8.65 10.30
N LYS A 166 -19.17 -7.84 11.29
CA LYS A 166 -19.45 -8.32 12.64
C LYS A 166 -20.58 -9.36 12.61
N LYS A 167 -20.43 -10.45 13.37
CA LYS A 167 -21.45 -11.51 13.51
C LYS A 167 -22.71 -11.01 14.21
#